data_AF-A0A167SHQ4-F1
#
_entry.id   AF-A0A167SHQ4-F1
#
_cell.length_a   1.000
_cell.length_b   1.000
_cell.length_c   1.000
_cell.angle_alpha   90.00
_cell.angle_beta   90.00
_cell.angle_gamma   90.00
#
_symmetry.space_group_name_H-M   'P 1'
#
loop_
_entity.id
_entity.type
_entity.pdbx_description
1 polymer ?
#
loop_
_entity_poly.entity_id
_entity_poly.type
_entity_poly.pdbx_seq_one_letter_code
_entity_poly.pdbx_strand_id
1 'polypeptide(L)'
;SRWTDGRIKLRSSVNIIIHNAWRLDFNLSLVSFEPNVRGTRNLIDLALHSQHASALRFLFTSTIASSQGWDRAKGAFPEQVQYDASTAVGGGYGEAKYVCERLLAKSGLHATSFRIGQISGGKPGGAWATSDWVPSFVKSSLALGALPDAQGVASWLPMDVVSQAVLDVALSEQPPSIALNIVHPRPCQWSAIITSVANALHRAGVADRCLPLVPFREWFERLEQRSKGADADEMAKIPAIKLLEFFRGMSAADEVMRKSGRTDCEG
;
A
#
# COMPACT_ATOMS: atom_id res chain seq x y z
N SER A 1 21.44 -27.33 18.26
CA SER A 1 20.84 -26.29 19.13
C SER A 1 19.33 -26.25 18.83
N ARG A 2 18.48 -25.69 19.70
CA ARG A 2 17.02 -25.60 19.44
C ARG A 2 16.67 -24.92 18.10
N TRP A 3 17.56 -24.08 17.59
CA TRP A 3 17.42 -23.41 16.29
C TRP A 3 17.61 -24.33 15.08
N THR A 4 18.51 -25.31 15.14
CA THR A 4 18.66 -26.28 14.05
C THR A 4 17.45 -27.22 13.97
N ASP A 5 16.90 -27.61 15.12
CA ASP A 5 15.70 -28.44 15.20
C ASP A 5 14.46 -27.73 14.62
N GLY A 6 14.25 -26.46 15.00
CA GLY A 6 13.16 -25.64 14.45
C GLY A 6 13.23 -25.47 12.92
N ARG A 7 14.43 -25.25 12.37
CA ARG A 7 14.62 -25.12 10.91
C ARG A 7 14.37 -26.43 10.18
N ILE A 8 14.79 -27.56 10.75
CA ILE A 8 14.52 -28.89 10.19
C ILE A 8 13.02 -29.15 10.16
N LYS A 9 12.32 -28.88 11.26
CA LYS A 9 10.87 -29.04 11.35
C LYS A 9 10.12 -28.19 10.32
N LEU A 10 10.50 -26.92 10.15
CA LEU A 10 9.90 -26.06 9.13
C LEU A 10 10.10 -26.61 7.71
N ARG A 11 11.30 -27.13 7.40
CA ARG A 11 11.59 -27.72 6.08
C ARG A 11 10.82 -29.00 5.79
N SER A 12 10.36 -29.73 6.81
CA SER A 12 9.60 -30.97 6.63
C SER A 12 8.09 -30.77 6.70
N SER A 13 7.58 -29.69 7.29
CA SER A 13 6.13 -29.52 7.49
C SER A 13 5.49 -28.37 6.71
N VAL A 14 6.26 -27.37 6.26
CA VAL A 14 5.71 -26.19 5.59
C VAL A 14 5.42 -26.49 4.12
N ASN A 15 4.18 -26.21 3.70
CA ASN A 15 3.69 -26.32 2.32
C ASN A 15 3.23 -24.97 1.72
N ILE A 16 3.00 -23.95 2.55
CA ILE A 16 2.62 -22.60 2.13
C ILE A 16 3.43 -21.59 2.94
N ILE A 17 4.07 -20.65 2.25
CA ILE A 17 4.75 -19.50 2.86
C ILE A 17 4.01 -18.23 2.42
N ILE A 18 3.43 -17.51 3.38
CA ILE A 18 2.85 -16.18 3.16
C ILE A 18 3.82 -15.13 3.68
N HIS A 19 4.67 -14.61 2.78
CA HIS A 19 5.63 -13.56 3.08
C HIS A 19 4.96 -12.19 3.00
N ASN A 20 4.33 -11.79 4.11
CA ASN A 20 3.70 -10.48 4.27
C ASN A 20 4.57 -9.47 5.05
N ALA A 21 5.51 -9.95 5.85
CA ALA A 21 6.27 -9.11 6.76
C ALA A 21 7.23 -8.19 6.01
N TRP A 22 7.01 -6.88 6.09
CA TRP A 22 7.83 -5.88 5.42
C TRP A 22 7.83 -4.54 6.16
N ARG A 23 8.94 -3.80 6.08
CA ARG A 23 9.02 -2.42 6.61
C ARG A 23 8.36 -1.45 5.63
N LEU A 24 7.25 -0.82 5.98
CA LEU A 24 6.63 0.18 5.13
C LEU A 24 7.22 1.56 5.42
N ASP A 25 8.01 2.09 4.48
CA ASP A 25 8.65 3.41 4.62
C ASP A 25 8.96 3.98 3.22
N PHE A 26 8.16 4.94 2.77
CA PHE A 26 8.26 5.49 1.41
C PHE A 26 9.43 6.47 1.24
N ASN A 27 10.06 6.91 2.33
CA ASN A 27 11.14 7.90 2.31
C ASN A 27 12.53 7.28 2.14
N LEU A 28 12.62 5.94 2.21
CA LEU A 28 13.90 5.25 2.14
C LEU A 28 14.29 4.93 0.69
N SER A 29 15.60 4.91 0.46
CA SER A 29 16.17 4.38 -0.78
C SER A 29 16.15 2.85 -0.79
N LEU A 30 16.34 2.26 -1.97
CA LEU A 30 16.42 0.80 -2.14
C LEU A 30 17.46 0.16 -1.21
N VAL A 31 18.60 0.81 -0.99
CA VAL A 31 19.70 0.28 -0.16
C VAL A 31 19.22 0.02 1.27
N SER A 32 18.36 0.87 1.83
CA SER A 32 17.82 0.68 3.17
C SER A 32 16.94 -0.57 3.30
N PHE A 33 16.45 -1.12 2.19
CA PHE A 33 15.66 -2.35 2.13
C PHE A 33 16.48 -3.61 1.85
N GLU A 34 17.81 -3.53 1.77
CA GLU A 34 18.67 -4.70 1.58
C GLU A 34 18.38 -5.82 2.61
N PRO A 35 18.14 -5.54 3.91
CA PRO A 35 17.75 -6.58 4.87
C PRO A 35 16.42 -7.28 4.50
N ASN A 36 15.45 -6.56 3.95
CA ASN A 36 14.16 -7.12 3.51
C ASN A 36 14.31 -7.97 2.25
N VAL A 37 15.13 -7.53 1.30
CA VAL A 37 15.47 -8.29 0.09
C VAL A 37 16.19 -9.58 0.47
N ARG A 38 17.17 -9.50 1.36
CA ARG A 38 17.89 -10.66 1.90
C ARG A 38 16.96 -11.62 2.65
N GLY A 39 16.05 -11.08 3.46
CA GLY A 39 15.01 -11.87 4.13
C GLY A 39 14.15 -12.65 3.14
N THR A 40 13.76 -12.03 2.04
CA THR A 40 13.01 -12.68 0.95
C THR A 40 13.84 -13.79 0.31
N ARG A 41 15.12 -13.56 0.01
CA ARG A 41 16.02 -14.61 -0.50
C ARG A 41 16.15 -15.77 0.48
N ASN A 42 16.31 -15.50 1.76
CA ASN A 42 16.42 -16.54 2.79
C ASN A 42 15.14 -17.40 2.88
N LEU A 43 13.95 -16.80 2.72
CA LEU A 43 12.69 -17.54 2.67
C LEU A 43 12.55 -18.37 1.39
N ILE A 44 13.02 -17.85 0.26
CA ILE A 44 13.12 -18.61 -1.00
C ILE A 44 14.05 -19.82 -0.80
N ASP A 45 15.21 -19.63 -0.17
CA ASP A 45 16.13 -20.71 0.14
C ASP A 45 15.47 -21.73 1.07
N LEU A 46 14.75 -21.30 2.11
CA LEU A 46 14.01 -22.20 2.99
C LEU A 46 13.01 -23.06 2.20
N ALA A 47 12.24 -22.44 1.30
CA ALA A 47 11.27 -23.11 0.46
C ALA A 47 11.91 -24.14 -0.49
N LEU A 48 12.99 -23.76 -1.18
CA LEU A 48 13.72 -24.65 -2.10
C LEU A 48 14.34 -25.85 -1.39
N HIS A 49 14.69 -25.68 -0.12
CA HIS A 49 15.25 -26.73 0.72
C HIS A 49 14.17 -27.56 1.46
N SER A 50 12.88 -27.30 1.23
CA SER A 50 11.78 -28.10 1.78
C SER A 50 11.71 -29.47 1.11
N GLN A 51 11.28 -30.49 1.85
CA GLN A 51 10.98 -31.82 1.27
C GLN A 51 9.79 -31.75 0.28
N HIS A 52 8.98 -30.70 0.36
CA HIS A 52 7.81 -30.47 -0.49
C HIS A 52 8.02 -29.32 -1.49
N ALA A 53 9.27 -28.95 -1.81
CA ALA A 53 9.58 -27.77 -2.62
C ALA A 53 8.83 -27.71 -3.96
N SER A 54 8.57 -28.84 -4.61
CA SER A 54 7.85 -28.93 -5.89
C SER A 54 6.35 -28.62 -5.80
N ALA A 55 5.75 -28.70 -4.62
CA ALA A 55 4.34 -28.40 -4.38
C ALA A 55 4.13 -27.19 -3.46
N LEU A 56 5.21 -26.67 -2.86
CA LEU A 56 5.17 -25.57 -1.91
C LEU A 56 4.77 -24.27 -2.61
N ARG A 57 3.79 -23.57 -2.03
CA ARG A 57 3.32 -22.26 -2.52
C ARG A 57 4.02 -21.12 -1.79
N PHE A 58 4.62 -20.20 -2.56
CA PHE A 58 5.26 -19.00 -2.01
C PHE A 58 4.47 -17.75 -2.40
N LEU A 59 3.84 -17.11 -1.43
CA LEU A 59 2.98 -15.97 -1.62
C LEU A 59 3.66 -14.73 -1.07
N PHE A 60 3.89 -13.72 -1.89
CA PHE A 60 4.60 -12.50 -1.52
C PHE A 60 3.70 -11.29 -1.66
N THR A 61 3.51 -10.52 -0.58
CA THR A 61 2.80 -9.25 -0.66
C THR A 61 3.73 -8.18 -1.23
N SER A 62 3.50 -7.86 -2.50
CA SER A 62 4.16 -6.77 -3.23
C SER A 62 3.25 -5.54 -3.25
N THR A 63 3.53 -4.58 -4.13
CA THR A 63 2.85 -3.28 -4.15
C THR A 63 2.72 -2.77 -5.58
N ILE A 64 1.67 -1.99 -5.86
CA ILE A 64 1.56 -1.26 -7.13
C ILE A 64 2.66 -0.19 -7.30
N ALA A 65 3.36 0.23 -6.23
CA ALA A 65 4.49 1.14 -6.35
C ALA A 65 5.64 0.57 -7.21
N SER A 66 5.70 -0.76 -7.43
CA SER A 66 6.63 -1.36 -8.40
C SER A 66 6.23 -1.15 -9.86
N SER A 67 5.14 -0.41 -10.12
CA SER A 67 4.62 -0.08 -11.45
C SER A 67 4.44 1.42 -11.66
N GLN A 68 5.01 2.26 -10.78
CA GLN A 68 4.84 3.72 -10.81
C GLN A 68 5.36 4.40 -12.08
N GLY A 69 6.36 3.80 -12.75
CA GLY A 69 6.91 4.27 -14.03
C GLY A 69 6.19 3.67 -15.25
N TRP A 70 5.11 2.91 -15.05
CA TRP A 70 4.36 2.32 -16.16
C TRP A 70 3.63 3.38 -16.97
N ASP A 71 3.84 3.33 -18.28
CA ASP A 71 3.10 4.15 -19.24
C ASP A 71 1.65 3.67 -19.33
N ARG A 72 0.74 4.41 -18.70
CA ARG A 72 -0.71 4.13 -18.70
C ARG A 72 -1.32 4.15 -20.10
N ALA A 73 -0.68 4.77 -21.11
CA ALA A 73 -1.15 4.72 -22.49
C ALA A 73 -1.09 3.31 -23.09
N LYS A 74 -0.29 2.40 -22.50
CA LYS A 74 -0.22 0.98 -22.87
C LYS A 74 -1.34 0.13 -22.24
N GLY A 75 -2.23 0.76 -21.47
CA GLY A 75 -3.30 0.08 -20.74
C GLY A 75 -2.89 -0.33 -19.33
N ALA A 76 -3.65 -1.26 -18.75
CA ALA A 76 -3.41 -1.77 -17.40
C ALA A 76 -2.03 -2.43 -17.29
N PHE A 77 -1.41 -2.32 -16.11
CA PHE A 77 -0.15 -3.00 -15.85
C PHE A 77 -0.35 -4.52 -15.96
N PRO A 78 0.40 -5.24 -16.80
CA PRO A 78 0.11 -6.65 -17.07
C PRO A 78 0.45 -7.56 -15.88
N GLU A 79 -0.37 -8.59 -15.68
CA GLU A 79 -0.20 -9.65 -14.66
C GLU A 79 0.85 -10.69 -15.05
N GLN A 80 2.01 -10.20 -15.46
CA GLN A 80 3.19 -10.99 -15.82
C GLN A 80 4.44 -10.31 -15.26
N VAL A 81 5.54 -11.06 -15.17
CA VAL A 81 6.82 -10.52 -14.69
C VAL A 81 7.30 -9.41 -15.62
N GLN A 82 7.54 -8.24 -15.05
CA GLN A 82 8.20 -7.14 -15.76
C GLN A 82 9.69 -7.13 -15.44
N TYR A 83 10.52 -7.14 -16.49
CA TYR A 83 11.99 -7.09 -16.37
C TYR A 83 12.57 -5.71 -16.62
N ASP A 84 11.79 -4.80 -17.21
CA ASP A 84 12.17 -3.41 -17.34
C ASP A 84 12.06 -2.70 -15.97
N ALA A 85 13.21 -2.35 -15.41
CA ALA A 85 13.30 -1.68 -14.12
C ALA A 85 12.69 -0.27 -14.14
N SER A 86 12.59 0.37 -15.32
CA SER A 86 12.00 1.70 -15.44
C SER A 86 10.57 1.76 -14.91
N THR A 87 9.84 0.63 -14.93
CA THR A 87 8.49 0.51 -14.39
C THR A 87 8.40 0.75 -12.87
N ALA A 88 9.48 0.56 -12.12
CA ALA A 88 9.49 0.67 -10.66
C ALA A 88 10.32 1.84 -10.12
N VAL A 89 11.16 2.46 -10.95
CA VAL A 89 12.12 3.49 -10.50
C VAL A 89 11.41 4.72 -9.95
N GLY A 90 11.96 5.26 -8.85
CA GLY A 90 11.59 6.56 -8.28
C GLY A 90 11.16 6.52 -6.82
N GLY A 91 11.02 5.33 -6.22
CA GLY A 91 10.73 5.16 -4.80
C GLY A 91 11.33 3.87 -4.27
N GLY A 92 12.24 3.96 -3.27
CA GLY A 92 13.02 2.81 -2.82
C GLY A 92 12.19 1.63 -2.30
N TYR A 93 11.00 1.91 -1.75
CA TYR A 93 10.04 0.88 -1.36
C TYR A 93 9.52 0.08 -2.57
N GLY A 94 9.06 0.76 -3.63
CA GLY A 94 8.60 0.14 -4.87
C GLY A 94 9.70 -0.62 -5.58
N GLU A 95 10.91 -0.06 -5.62
CA GLU A 95 12.12 -0.69 -6.17
C GLU A 95 12.50 -1.97 -5.41
N ALA A 96 12.40 -2.00 -4.08
CA ALA A 96 12.75 -3.17 -3.29
C ALA A 96 11.74 -4.31 -3.48
N LYS A 97 10.45 -3.98 -3.51
CA LYS A 97 9.36 -4.92 -3.82
C LYS A 97 9.45 -5.43 -5.24
N TYR A 98 9.81 -4.55 -6.18
CA TYR A 98 10.22 -4.91 -7.53
C TYR A 98 11.29 -5.98 -7.40
N VAL A 99 12.51 -5.71 -6.91
CA VAL A 99 13.63 -6.69 -6.88
C VAL A 99 13.21 -8.07 -6.35
N CYS A 100 12.43 -8.12 -5.26
CA CYS A 100 11.95 -9.37 -4.67
C CYS A 100 11.09 -10.22 -5.62
N GLU A 101 10.19 -9.60 -6.39
CA GLU A 101 9.39 -10.30 -7.39
C GLU A 101 10.27 -10.97 -8.47
N ARG A 102 11.39 -10.36 -8.85
CA ARG A 102 12.35 -10.98 -9.80
C ARG A 102 13.14 -12.13 -9.18
N LEU A 103 13.47 -12.04 -7.89
CA LEU A 103 14.04 -13.18 -7.15
C LEU A 103 13.08 -14.37 -7.13
N LEU A 104 11.78 -14.11 -6.93
CA LEU A 104 10.74 -15.13 -6.95
C LEU A 104 10.56 -15.72 -8.35
N ALA A 105 10.46 -14.89 -9.38
CA ALA A 105 10.35 -15.34 -10.77
C ALA A 105 11.52 -16.25 -11.20
N LYS A 106 12.73 -15.99 -10.69
CA LYS A 106 13.92 -16.80 -10.96
C LYS A 106 14.09 -18.01 -10.03
N SER A 107 13.23 -18.18 -9.02
CA SER A 107 13.43 -19.22 -8.00
C SER A 107 13.06 -20.63 -8.46
N GLY A 108 12.16 -20.76 -9.43
CA GLY A 108 11.57 -22.05 -9.83
C GLY A 108 10.50 -22.58 -8.86
N LEU A 109 10.16 -21.83 -7.81
CA LEU A 109 9.06 -22.16 -6.89
C LEU A 109 7.69 -21.87 -7.52
N HIS A 110 6.64 -22.54 -7.04
CA HIS A 110 5.26 -22.12 -7.29
C HIS A 110 4.98 -20.86 -6.49
N ALA A 111 5.27 -19.70 -7.07
CA ALA A 111 5.24 -18.42 -6.38
C ALA A 111 4.23 -17.44 -6.99
N THR A 112 3.73 -16.52 -6.17
CA THR A 112 2.88 -15.40 -6.60
C THR A 112 3.27 -14.13 -5.88
N SER A 113 3.51 -13.08 -6.66
CA SER A 113 3.66 -11.70 -6.20
C SER A 113 2.33 -10.97 -6.33
N PHE A 114 1.76 -10.56 -5.20
CA PHE A 114 0.52 -9.79 -5.15
C PHE A 114 0.86 -8.30 -5.16
N ARG A 115 0.67 -7.61 -6.27
CA ARG A 115 0.89 -6.16 -6.37
C ARG A 115 -0.34 -5.44 -5.83
N ILE A 116 -0.31 -5.15 -4.54
CA ILE A 116 -1.48 -4.65 -3.81
C ILE A 116 -1.56 -3.11 -3.90
N GLY A 117 -2.76 -2.61 -4.18
CA GLY A 117 -3.12 -1.19 -4.15
C GLY A 117 -3.28 -0.63 -2.74
N GLN A 118 -3.91 0.54 -2.61
CA GLN A 118 -4.16 1.13 -1.29
C GLN A 118 -5.14 0.27 -0.49
N ILE A 119 -4.67 -0.25 0.65
CA ILE A 119 -5.51 -0.99 1.59
C ILE A 119 -6.25 -0.01 2.50
N SER A 120 -7.52 -0.27 2.75
CA SER A 120 -8.36 0.44 3.71
C SER A 120 -8.77 -0.44 4.89
N GLY A 121 -9.39 0.19 5.88
CA GLY A 121 -10.06 -0.51 6.97
C GLY A 121 -11.11 -1.49 6.43
N GLY A 122 -11.13 -2.69 7.00
CA GLY A 122 -11.95 -3.80 6.53
C GLY A 122 -12.94 -4.31 7.57
N LYS A 123 -13.77 -5.28 7.19
CA LYS A 123 -14.67 -5.96 8.12
C LYS A 123 -13.90 -6.70 9.23
N PRO A 124 -14.54 -6.94 10.40
CA PRO A 124 -15.85 -6.44 10.81
C PRO A 124 -15.84 -5.03 11.41
N GLY A 125 -14.68 -4.54 11.88
CA GLY A 125 -14.59 -3.33 12.70
C GLY A 125 -14.11 -2.06 11.99
N GLY A 126 -13.75 -2.13 10.70
CA GLY A 126 -13.18 -1.00 9.97
C GLY A 126 -11.77 -0.62 10.42
N ALA A 127 -11.07 -1.50 11.16
CA ALA A 127 -9.77 -1.20 11.74
C ALA A 127 -8.75 -0.83 10.66
N TRP A 128 -8.12 0.32 10.82
CA TRP A 128 -7.10 0.87 9.91
C TRP A 128 -5.92 1.36 10.74
N ALA A 129 -4.69 1.03 10.33
CA ALA A 129 -3.48 1.53 10.95
C ALA A 129 -3.48 3.07 11.02
N THR A 130 -3.47 3.62 12.24
CA THR A 130 -3.55 5.08 12.46
C THR A 130 -2.29 5.83 12.02
N SER A 131 -1.20 5.11 11.74
CA SER A 131 0.02 5.64 11.14
C SER A 131 -0.09 5.89 9.64
N ASP A 132 -1.09 5.30 8.98
CA ASP A 132 -1.29 5.47 7.53
C ASP A 132 -1.76 6.89 7.21
N TRP A 133 -1.48 7.32 5.98
CA TRP A 133 -1.76 8.68 5.53
C TRP A 133 -3.27 9.01 5.55
N VAL A 134 -4.17 8.05 5.25
CA VAL A 134 -5.63 8.29 5.26
C VAL A 134 -6.15 8.59 6.67
N PRO A 135 -6.02 7.70 7.68
CA PRO A 135 -6.42 8.03 9.04
C PRO A 135 -5.72 9.28 9.59
N SER A 136 -4.46 9.50 9.20
CA SER A 136 -3.69 10.68 9.61
C SER A 136 -4.31 12.00 9.13
N PHE A 137 -4.69 12.13 7.85
CA PHE A 137 -5.33 13.35 7.38
C PHE A 137 -6.76 13.50 7.93
N VAL A 138 -7.51 12.40 8.09
CA VAL A 138 -8.87 12.45 8.66
C VAL A 138 -8.84 12.98 10.10
N LYS A 139 -7.93 12.45 10.94
CA LYS A 139 -7.75 12.93 12.32
C LYS A 139 -7.30 14.40 12.33
N SER A 140 -6.34 14.75 11.49
CA SER A 140 -5.82 16.12 11.39
C SER A 140 -6.89 17.11 10.95
N SER A 141 -7.80 16.69 10.07
CA SER A 141 -8.89 17.51 9.54
C SER A 141 -9.87 17.98 10.61
N LEU A 142 -10.01 17.25 11.72
CA LEU A 142 -10.80 17.69 12.88
C LEU A 142 -10.21 18.97 13.49
N ALA A 143 -8.88 19.03 13.65
CA ALA A 143 -8.18 20.19 14.21
C ALA A 143 -7.99 21.33 13.18
N LEU A 144 -7.99 21.02 11.88
CA LEU A 144 -7.92 21.98 10.78
C LEU A 144 -9.29 22.52 10.35
N GLY A 145 -10.37 21.90 10.82
CA GLY A 145 -11.75 22.30 10.57
C GLY A 145 -12.24 22.09 9.14
N ALA A 146 -11.55 21.28 8.33
CA ALA A 146 -11.91 20.97 6.94
C ALA A 146 -11.23 19.68 6.47
N LEU A 147 -11.84 19.00 5.49
CA LEU A 147 -11.28 17.84 4.80
C LEU A 147 -10.73 18.26 3.41
N PRO A 148 -9.67 17.62 2.92
CA PRO A 148 -9.10 17.94 1.60
C PRO A 148 -9.93 17.33 0.46
N ASP A 149 -10.35 18.16 -0.48
CA ASP A 149 -10.93 17.75 -1.76
C ASP A 149 -9.85 17.69 -2.85
N ALA A 150 -9.74 16.52 -3.48
CA ALA A 150 -8.87 16.27 -4.61
C ALA A 150 -9.68 15.89 -5.86
N GLN A 151 -9.14 16.21 -7.03
CA GLN A 151 -9.68 15.78 -8.31
C GLN A 151 -9.21 14.36 -8.65
N GLY A 152 -10.14 13.57 -9.19
CA GLY A 152 -9.88 12.20 -9.63
C GLY A 152 -10.56 11.15 -8.76
N VAL A 153 -10.03 9.93 -8.83
CA VAL A 153 -10.61 8.76 -8.16
C VAL A 153 -9.68 8.21 -7.07
N ALA A 154 -10.23 7.36 -6.20
CA ALA A 154 -9.50 6.55 -5.25
C ALA A 154 -9.92 5.07 -5.40
N SER A 155 -8.92 4.19 -5.42
CA SER A 155 -9.06 2.74 -5.65
C SER A 155 -8.72 1.94 -4.38
N TRP A 156 -9.39 2.25 -3.27
CA TRP A 156 -9.09 1.64 -1.98
C TRP A 156 -9.74 0.26 -1.84
N LEU A 157 -8.98 -0.70 -1.28
CA LEU A 157 -9.41 -2.08 -1.07
C LEU A 157 -9.53 -2.42 0.41
N PRO A 158 -10.67 -2.94 0.89
CA PRO A 158 -10.79 -3.42 2.25
C PRO A 158 -9.78 -4.53 2.56
N MET A 159 -9.14 -4.47 3.73
CA MET A 159 -8.15 -5.46 4.16
C MET A 159 -8.67 -6.91 4.15
N ASP A 160 -9.95 -7.12 4.47
CA ASP A 160 -10.58 -8.44 4.43
C ASP A 160 -10.65 -8.99 3.00
N VAL A 161 -10.94 -8.14 2.01
CA VAL A 161 -10.97 -8.54 0.59
C VAL A 161 -9.57 -8.89 0.08
N VAL A 162 -8.55 -8.10 0.45
CA VAL A 162 -7.15 -8.39 0.08
C VAL A 162 -6.69 -9.70 0.70
N SER A 163 -7.01 -9.92 1.97
CA SER A 163 -6.64 -11.15 2.68
C SER A 163 -7.33 -12.36 2.07
N GLN A 164 -8.62 -12.24 1.73
CA GLN A 164 -9.36 -13.31 1.06
C GLN A 164 -8.75 -13.66 -0.30
N ALA A 165 -8.40 -12.67 -1.12
CA ALA A 165 -7.77 -12.91 -2.42
C ALA A 165 -6.42 -13.66 -2.30
N VAL A 166 -5.61 -13.33 -1.28
CA VAL A 166 -4.38 -14.07 -1.00
C VAL A 166 -4.67 -15.51 -0.59
N LEU A 167 -5.69 -15.74 0.24
CA LEU A 167 -6.09 -17.08 0.68
C LEU A 167 -6.68 -17.93 -0.44
N ASP A 168 -7.48 -17.33 -1.34
CA ASP A 168 -8.04 -18.02 -2.50
C ASP A 168 -6.92 -18.57 -3.40
N VAL A 169 -5.86 -17.79 -3.63
CA VAL A 169 -4.68 -18.23 -4.38
C VAL A 169 -3.84 -19.24 -3.59
N ALA A 170 -3.75 -19.08 -2.26
CA ALA A 170 -3.03 -19.99 -1.39
C ALA A 170 -3.62 -21.41 -1.40
N LEU A 171 -4.95 -21.49 -1.44
CA LEU A 171 -5.71 -22.74 -1.30
C LEU A 171 -6.25 -23.28 -2.62
N SER A 172 -6.03 -22.56 -3.73
CA SER A 172 -6.42 -23.02 -5.07
C SER A 172 -5.70 -24.31 -5.47
N GLU A 173 -6.42 -25.20 -6.15
CA GLU A 173 -5.83 -26.41 -6.75
C GLU A 173 -4.99 -26.08 -7.99
N GLN A 174 -5.30 -24.98 -8.67
CA GLN A 174 -4.60 -24.56 -9.88
C GLN A 174 -3.22 -23.94 -9.53
N PRO A 175 -2.22 -24.09 -10.41
CA PRO A 175 -0.95 -23.39 -10.25
C PRO A 175 -1.20 -21.88 -10.35
N PRO A 176 -0.64 -21.08 -9.43
CA PRO A 176 -0.97 -19.67 -9.39
C PRO A 176 -0.14 -18.89 -10.41
N SER A 177 -0.66 -17.74 -10.88
CA SER A 177 0.15 -16.83 -11.69
C SER A 177 1.31 -16.27 -10.85
N ILE A 178 2.44 -16.01 -11.50
CA ILE A 178 3.62 -15.42 -10.86
C ILE A 178 3.37 -13.99 -10.37
N ALA A 179 2.46 -13.25 -11.02
CA ALA A 179 2.11 -11.89 -10.66
C ALA A 179 0.60 -11.69 -10.76
N LEU A 180 0.01 -11.01 -9.78
CA LEU A 180 -1.40 -10.61 -9.74
C LEU A 180 -1.52 -9.18 -9.25
N ASN A 181 -2.42 -8.40 -9.87
CA ASN A 181 -2.71 -7.04 -9.46
C ASN A 181 -3.93 -7.03 -8.54
N ILE A 182 -3.70 -6.81 -7.25
CA ILE A 182 -4.78 -6.71 -6.26
C ILE A 182 -5.15 -5.23 -6.14
N VAL A 183 -5.99 -4.78 -7.07
CA VAL A 183 -6.43 -3.37 -7.22
C VAL A 183 -7.95 -3.28 -7.27
N HIS A 184 -8.51 -2.14 -6.88
CA HIS A 184 -9.97 -1.96 -6.92
C HIS A 184 -10.46 -1.86 -8.38
N PRO A 185 -11.35 -2.73 -8.85
CA PRO A 185 -11.73 -2.79 -10.27
C PRO A 185 -12.65 -1.64 -10.71
N ARG A 186 -13.23 -0.91 -9.75
CA ARG A 186 -14.18 0.20 -9.99
C ARG A 186 -13.88 1.40 -9.09
N PRO A 187 -12.83 2.19 -9.37
CA PRO A 187 -12.45 3.32 -8.54
C PRO A 187 -13.62 4.28 -8.29
N CYS A 188 -13.63 4.93 -7.14
CA CYS A 188 -14.69 5.87 -6.75
C CYS A 188 -14.16 7.31 -6.77
N GLN A 189 -15.03 8.28 -7.08
CA GLN A 189 -14.66 9.70 -7.02
C GLN A 189 -14.16 10.05 -5.63
N TRP A 190 -13.01 10.73 -5.54
CA TRP A 190 -12.42 11.14 -4.27
C TRP A 190 -13.41 11.94 -3.42
N SER A 191 -14.06 12.93 -4.03
CA SER A 191 -15.04 13.79 -3.37
C SER A 191 -16.20 12.99 -2.77
N ALA A 192 -16.64 11.90 -3.41
CA ALA A 192 -17.70 11.04 -2.88
C ALA A 192 -17.25 10.28 -1.62
N ILE A 193 -15.99 9.80 -1.61
CA ILE A 193 -15.40 9.15 -0.44
C ILE A 193 -15.26 10.15 0.70
N ILE A 194 -14.67 11.33 0.45
CA ILE A 194 -14.43 12.33 1.51
C ILE A 194 -15.74 12.93 2.03
N THR A 195 -16.75 13.11 1.19
CA THR A 195 -18.10 13.48 1.64
C THR A 195 -18.68 12.42 2.57
N SER A 196 -18.48 11.13 2.26
CA SER A 196 -18.90 10.04 3.13
C SER A 196 -18.18 10.04 4.48
N VAL A 197 -16.88 10.38 4.49
CA VAL A 197 -16.08 10.59 5.71
C VAL A 197 -16.63 11.75 6.53
N ALA A 198 -16.87 12.92 5.92
CA ALA A 198 -17.42 14.09 6.59
C ALA A 198 -18.76 13.77 7.28
N ASN A 199 -19.64 13.08 6.57
CA ASN A 199 -20.93 12.65 7.09
C ASN A 199 -20.80 11.60 8.20
N ALA A 200 -19.85 10.67 8.10
CA ALA A 200 -19.61 9.66 9.13
C ALA A 200 -19.07 10.28 10.42
N LEU A 201 -18.14 11.22 10.34
CA LEU A 201 -17.61 11.95 11.51
C LEU A 201 -18.71 12.69 12.26
N HIS A 202 -19.62 13.35 11.53
CA HIS A 202 -20.74 14.05 12.12
C HIS A 202 -21.76 13.08 12.76
N ARG A 203 -22.20 12.04 12.03
CA ARG A 203 -23.15 11.05 12.55
C ARG A 203 -22.62 10.31 13.78
N ALA A 204 -21.32 10.09 13.87
CA ALA A 204 -20.68 9.45 15.02
C ALA A 204 -20.48 10.39 16.23
N GLY A 205 -20.83 11.68 16.11
CA GLY A 205 -20.60 12.67 17.17
C GLY A 205 -19.13 13.03 17.38
N VAL A 206 -18.25 12.69 16.42
CA VAL A 206 -16.83 13.04 16.47
C VAL A 206 -16.61 14.49 16.06
N ALA A 207 -17.48 15.03 15.20
CA ALA A 207 -17.52 16.43 14.82
C ALA A 207 -18.92 17.01 15.02
N ASP A 208 -19.02 18.20 15.63
CA ASP A 208 -20.29 18.88 15.91
C ASP A 208 -21.10 19.18 14.64
N ARG A 209 -20.42 19.29 13.49
CA ARG A 209 -21.00 19.51 12.17
C ARG A 209 -20.26 18.70 11.11
N CYS A 210 -20.88 18.51 9.95
CA CYS A 210 -20.16 18.02 8.78
C CYS A 210 -19.01 18.99 8.45
N LEU A 211 -17.78 18.48 8.40
CA LEU A 211 -16.62 19.27 8.00
C LEU A 211 -16.76 19.68 6.53
N PRO A 212 -16.48 20.95 6.18
CA PRO A 212 -16.45 21.37 4.79
C PRO A 212 -15.30 20.69 4.06
N LEU A 213 -15.54 20.39 2.78
CA LEU A 213 -14.49 20.01 1.84
C LEU A 213 -13.89 21.29 1.25
N VAL A 214 -12.58 21.43 1.31
CA VAL A 214 -11.84 22.57 0.74
C VAL A 214 -10.81 22.06 -0.27
N PRO A 215 -10.38 22.87 -1.24
CA PRO A 215 -9.33 22.46 -2.18
C PRO A 215 -8.11 21.89 -1.44
N PHE A 216 -7.51 20.82 -1.95
CA PHE A 216 -6.38 20.15 -1.29
C PHE A 216 -5.27 21.12 -0.90
N ARG A 217 -4.95 22.06 -1.80
CA ARG A 217 -3.99 23.13 -1.56
C ARG A 217 -4.32 23.97 -0.33
N GLU A 218 -5.58 24.39 -0.19
CA GLU A 218 -6.00 25.18 0.98
C GLU A 218 -5.88 24.36 2.27
N TRP A 219 -6.26 23.08 2.23
CA TRP A 219 -6.07 22.18 3.37
C TRP A 219 -4.58 22.02 3.73
N PHE A 220 -3.72 21.86 2.74
CA PHE A 220 -2.27 21.74 2.92
C PHE A 220 -1.65 23.03 3.47
N GLU A 221 -2.07 24.20 3.02
CA GLU A 221 -1.62 25.50 3.55
C GLU A 221 -1.97 25.63 5.04
N ARG A 222 -3.16 25.19 5.47
CA ARG A 222 -3.53 25.12 6.90
C ARG A 222 -2.64 24.15 7.68
N LEU A 223 -2.35 22.97 7.12
CA LEU A 223 -1.45 21.99 7.73
C LEU A 223 -0.03 22.56 7.87
N GLU A 224 0.50 23.18 6.83
CA GLU A 224 1.85 23.76 6.81
C GLU A 224 1.98 24.88 7.84
N GLN A 225 0.96 25.74 7.97
CA GLN A 225 0.93 26.75 9.02
C GLN A 225 1.00 26.15 10.43
N ARG A 226 0.21 25.10 10.70
CA ARG A 226 0.19 24.41 12.00
C ARG A 226 1.46 23.61 12.28
N SER A 227 2.23 23.24 11.25
CA SER A 227 3.51 22.55 11.40
C SER A 227 4.63 23.45 11.95
N LYS A 228 4.55 24.76 11.75
CA LYS A 228 5.59 25.72 12.14
C LYS A 228 5.66 25.83 13.66
N GLY A 229 6.71 25.29 14.26
CA GLY A 229 6.90 25.29 15.71
C GLY A 229 6.02 24.28 16.45
N ALA A 230 5.48 23.27 15.76
CA ALA A 230 4.65 22.24 16.38
C ALA A 230 5.45 21.44 17.42
N ASP A 231 4.88 21.34 18.62
CA ASP A 231 5.39 20.46 19.68
C ASP A 231 4.78 19.04 19.58
N ALA A 232 5.10 18.18 20.54
CA ALA A 232 4.62 16.80 20.56
C ALA A 232 3.09 16.71 20.70
N ASP A 233 2.47 17.63 21.44
CA ASP A 233 1.03 17.65 21.67
C ASP A 233 0.28 18.06 20.41
N GLU A 234 0.81 19.04 19.69
CA GLU A 234 0.29 19.48 18.41
C GLU A 234 0.41 18.39 17.35
N MET A 235 1.55 17.70 17.28
CA MET A 235 1.73 16.54 16.39
C MET A 235 0.85 15.33 16.76
N ALA A 236 0.44 15.20 18.03
CA ALA A 236 -0.51 14.17 18.43
C ALA A 236 -1.95 14.48 17.98
N LYS A 237 -2.32 15.77 18.00
CA LYS A 237 -3.61 16.28 17.48
C LYS A 237 -3.66 16.27 15.95
N ILE A 238 -2.55 16.64 15.30
CA ILE A 238 -2.40 16.79 13.86
C ILE A 238 -1.29 15.83 13.36
N PRO A 239 -1.54 14.51 13.35
CA PRO A 239 -0.54 13.54 12.93
C PRO A 239 -0.08 13.71 11.48
N ALA A 240 -0.84 14.42 10.64
CA ALA A 240 -0.46 14.70 9.25
C ALA A 240 0.82 15.54 9.14
N ILE A 241 1.21 16.27 10.20
CA ILE A 241 2.48 17.01 10.26
C ILE A 241 3.67 16.06 10.05
N LYS A 242 3.59 14.81 10.53
CA LYS A 242 4.66 13.81 10.36
C LYS A 242 4.84 13.36 8.90
N LEU A 243 3.85 13.65 8.04
CA LEU A 243 3.81 13.32 6.63
C LEU A 243 3.73 14.59 5.77
N LEU A 244 4.26 15.72 6.26
CA LEU A 244 4.11 17.01 5.60
C LEU A 244 4.57 17.00 4.13
N GLU A 245 5.76 16.46 3.85
CA GLU A 245 6.29 16.39 2.48
C GLU A 245 5.49 15.45 1.58
N PHE A 246 4.92 14.37 2.14
CA PHE A 246 4.01 13.50 1.39
C PHE A 246 2.73 14.26 0.99
N PHE A 247 2.13 15.03 1.91
CA PHE A 247 0.96 15.85 1.60
C PHE A 247 1.27 17.03 0.69
N ARG A 248 2.49 17.58 0.73
CA ARG A 248 2.98 18.56 -0.26
C ARG A 248 2.95 17.97 -1.67
N GLY A 249 3.44 16.74 -1.81
CA GLY A 249 3.39 15.99 -3.07
C GLY A 249 1.96 15.75 -3.57
N MET A 250 1.06 15.29 -2.70
CA MET A 250 -0.36 15.11 -3.05
C MET A 250 -1.04 16.43 -3.45
N SER A 251 -0.74 17.53 -2.77
CA SER A 251 -1.27 18.85 -3.13
C SER A 251 -0.81 19.27 -4.52
N ALA A 252 0.47 19.08 -4.86
CA ALA A 252 0.99 19.41 -6.19
C ALA A 252 0.37 18.51 -7.27
N ALA A 253 0.19 17.22 -6.98
CA ALA A 253 -0.45 16.27 -7.88
C ALA A 253 -1.93 16.63 -8.16
N ASP A 254 -2.68 17.03 -7.13
CA ASP A 254 -4.05 17.54 -7.28
C ASP A 254 -4.10 18.76 -8.21
N GLU A 255 -3.19 19.73 -8.04
CA GLU A 255 -3.14 20.91 -8.93
C GLU A 255 -2.88 20.54 -10.39
N VAL A 256 -1.99 19.57 -10.64
CA VAL A 256 -1.74 19.04 -12.00
C VAL A 256 -2.98 18.34 -12.54
N MET A 257 -3.65 17.52 -11.73
CA MET A 257 -4.87 16.81 -12.13
C MET A 257 -5.98 17.79 -12.49
N ARG A 258 -6.19 18.82 -11.66
CA ARG A 258 -7.15 19.90 -11.91
C ARG A 258 -6.87 20.64 -13.23
N LYS A 259 -5.62 20.99 -13.49
CA LYS A 259 -5.21 21.63 -14.76
C LYS A 259 -5.44 20.74 -15.97
N SER A 260 -5.31 19.42 -15.82
CA SER A 260 -5.55 18.47 -16.91
C SER A 260 -7.04 18.28 -17.25
N GLY A 261 -7.95 18.61 -16.33
CA GLY A 261 -9.38 18.37 -16.47
C GLY A 261 -9.80 16.89 -16.33
N ARG A 262 -8.86 15.98 -16.07
CA ARG A 262 -9.15 14.55 -15.90
C ARG A 262 -9.79 14.26 -14.56
N THR A 263 -10.79 13.38 -14.55
CA THR A 263 -11.56 12.99 -13.35
C THR A 263 -11.63 11.48 -13.16
N ASP A 264 -10.98 10.72 -14.04
CA ASP A 264 -11.12 9.27 -14.17
C ASP A 264 -9.89 8.49 -13.70
N CYS A 265 -8.85 9.18 -13.25
CA CYS A 265 -7.60 8.58 -12.78
C CYS A 265 -7.20 9.05 -11.39
N GLU A 266 -6.38 8.23 -10.73
CA GLU A 266 -5.69 8.62 -9.51
C GLU A 266 -4.59 9.63 -9.85
N GLY A 267 -4.53 10.70 -9.05
CA GLY A 267 -3.48 11.72 -9.06
C GLY A 267 -2.28 11.34 -8.21
#